data_AF-A0A4Y2BPN6-F1
#
_entry.id   AF-A0A4Y2BPN6-F1
#
_cell.length_a   1.000
_cell.length_b   1.000
_cell.length_c   1.000
_cell.angle_alpha   90.00
_cell.angle_beta   90.00
_cell.angle_gamma   90.00
#
_symmetry.space_group_name_H-M   'P 1'
#
loop_
_entity.id
_entity.type
_entity.pdbx_description
1 polymer ?
#
loop_
_entity_poly.entity_id
_entity_poly.type
_entity_poly.pdbx_seq_one_letter_code
_entity_poly.pdbx_strand_id
1 'polypeptide(L)'
;MHSSLLHKAQNKYFSKTKDELIEGAAIILVNFSENYTCIMQDAIQSVHWKKEQVTILAYVKGTANDKLKPIPMCVISDHLVHDTTTFWTFQKVIDQDLIKEVSQIKYIKYFSDGSSAQYKNFKNFINLCHHEKDHGVKAEWHFLHLAMGKELVMV
;
A
#
# COMPACT_ATOMS: atom_id res chain seq x y z
N MET A 1 11.63 3.09 -25.75
CA MET A 1 11.62 1.60 -25.86
C MET A 1 12.15 0.88 -24.61
N HIS A 2 13.09 1.43 -23.84
CA HIS A 2 13.65 0.76 -22.65
C HIS A 2 12.69 0.69 -21.43
N SER A 3 11.92 1.76 -21.18
CA SER A 3 10.95 1.81 -20.06
C SER A 3 9.82 0.78 -20.17
N SER A 4 9.36 0.46 -21.39
CA SER A 4 8.27 -0.50 -21.59
C SER A 4 8.68 -1.96 -21.36
N LEU A 5 9.95 -2.31 -21.58
CA LEU A 5 10.47 -3.65 -21.28
C LEU A 5 10.61 -3.87 -19.77
N LEU A 6 11.10 -2.86 -19.05
CA LEU A 6 11.20 -2.90 -17.59
C LEU A 6 9.81 -3.06 -16.94
N HIS A 7 8.83 -2.27 -17.39
CA HIS A 7 7.45 -2.39 -16.91
C HIS A 7 6.85 -3.79 -17.15
N LYS A 8 7.05 -4.36 -18.35
CA LYS A 8 6.61 -5.72 -18.65
C LYS A 8 7.28 -6.77 -17.76
N ALA A 9 8.58 -6.62 -17.50
CA ALA A 9 9.31 -7.52 -16.62
C ALA A 9 8.83 -7.44 -15.17
N GLN A 10 8.59 -6.23 -14.65
CA GLN A 10 8.07 -6.00 -13.31
C GLN A 10 6.66 -6.56 -13.13
N ASN A 11 5.76 -6.34 -14.10
CA ASN A 11 4.41 -6.90 -14.06
C ASN A 11 4.43 -8.42 -14.16
N LYS A 12 5.27 -8.99 -15.02
CA LYS A 12 5.47 -10.44 -15.09
C LYS A 12 5.95 -11.01 -13.76
N TYR A 13 6.86 -10.32 -13.08
CA TYR A 13 7.33 -10.72 -11.75
C TYR A 13 6.21 -10.63 -10.70
N PHE A 14 5.39 -9.58 -10.73
CA PHE A 14 4.26 -9.43 -9.82
C PHE A 14 3.21 -10.52 -10.02
N SER A 15 2.81 -10.80 -11.26
CA SER A 15 1.89 -11.91 -11.58
C SER A 15 2.44 -13.24 -11.10
N LYS A 16 3.71 -13.54 -11.41
CA LYS A 16 4.37 -14.77 -10.94
C LYS A 16 4.38 -14.86 -9.40
N THR A 17 4.63 -13.75 -8.71
CA THR A 17 4.66 -13.71 -7.24
C THR A 17 3.29 -13.98 -6.64
N LYS A 18 2.21 -13.53 -7.28
CA LYS A 18 0.84 -13.88 -6.89
C LYS A 18 0.60 -15.38 -7.06
N ASP A 19 0.91 -15.92 -8.24
CA ASP A 19 0.64 -17.33 -8.57
C ASP A 19 1.43 -18.30 -7.68
N GLU A 20 2.64 -17.92 -7.27
CA GLU A 20 3.56 -18.74 -6.46
C GLU A 20 3.55 -18.35 -4.96
N LEU A 21 2.52 -17.67 -4.48
CA LEU A 21 2.46 -17.25 -3.07
C LEU A 21 2.35 -18.47 -2.14
N ILE A 22 3.32 -18.59 -1.24
CA ILE A 22 3.38 -19.68 -0.25
C ILE A 22 2.56 -19.37 1.00
N GLU A 23 2.16 -20.43 1.71
CA GLU A 23 1.51 -20.29 3.02
C GLU A 23 2.41 -19.56 4.02
N GLY A 24 1.81 -18.67 4.82
CA GLY A 24 2.54 -17.77 5.71
C GLY A 24 3.23 -16.59 5.01
N ALA A 25 3.02 -16.40 3.71
CA ALA A 25 3.40 -15.17 3.01
C ALA A 25 2.16 -14.35 2.60
N ALA A 26 2.32 -13.03 2.61
CA ALA A 26 1.31 -12.08 2.16
C ALA A 26 1.89 -11.11 1.12
N ILE A 27 1.02 -10.65 0.22
CA ILE A 27 1.32 -9.59 -0.73
C ILE A 27 0.49 -8.37 -0.35
N ILE A 28 1.12 -7.21 -0.28
CA ILE A 28 0.45 -5.92 -0.09
C ILE A 28 0.79 -5.02 -1.27
N LEU A 29 -0.21 -4.66 -2.07
CA LEU A 29 -0.10 -3.63 -3.09
C LEU A 29 -0.56 -2.30 -2.52
N VAL A 30 0.30 -1.30 -2.52
CA VAL A 30 0.09 0.02 -1.92
C VAL A 30 0.04 1.07 -3.02
N ASN A 31 -0.97 1.94 -2.98
CA ASN A 31 -1.08 3.07 -3.91
C ASN A 31 -0.52 4.37 -3.30
N PHE A 32 -0.35 5.40 -4.13
CA PHE A 32 0.03 6.73 -3.66
C PHE A 32 -1.06 7.29 -2.72
N SER A 33 -0.67 7.80 -1.55
CA SER A 33 -1.61 8.44 -0.62
C SER A 33 -1.94 9.86 -1.06
N GLU A 34 -3.20 10.26 -0.98
CA GLU A 34 -3.66 11.58 -1.42
C GLU A 34 -4.52 12.26 -0.35
N ASN A 35 -4.50 13.60 -0.34
CA ASN A 35 -5.42 14.40 0.46
C ASN A 35 -6.73 14.59 -0.31
N TYR A 36 -7.80 14.00 0.20
CA TYR A 36 -9.15 14.11 -0.33
C TYR A 36 -9.91 15.19 0.41
N THR A 37 -10.54 16.11 -0.34
CA THR A 37 -11.46 17.09 0.27
C THR A 37 -12.82 16.44 0.45
N CYS A 38 -13.29 16.38 1.69
CA CYS A 38 -14.57 15.77 2.02
C CYS A 38 -15.72 16.57 1.40
N ILE A 39 -16.53 15.92 0.57
CA ILE A 39 -17.73 16.50 -0.02
C ILE A 39 -18.93 15.80 0.61
N MET A 40 -19.82 16.57 1.25
CA MET A 40 -21.07 16.07 1.81
C MET A 40 -22.22 16.40 0.84
N GLN A 41 -22.99 15.39 0.44
CA GLN A 41 -24.01 15.50 -0.63
C GLN A 41 -25.16 16.46 -0.25
N ASP A 42 -25.56 16.48 1.03
CA ASP A 42 -26.62 17.36 1.57
C ASP A 42 -26.07 18.41 2.54
N ALA A 43 -24.96 19.05 2.18
CA ALA A 43 -24.30 20.03 3.03
C ALA A 43 -25.07 21.37 3.05
N ILE A 44 -25.23 21.97 4.24
CA ILE A 44 -25.69 23.36 4.34
C ILE A 44 -24.71 24.31 3.65
N GLN A 45 -25.19 25.47 3.16
CA GLN A 45 -24.36 26.40 2.36
C GLN A 45 -23.06 26.83 3.07
N SER A 46 -23.04 26.91 4.40
CA SER A 46 -21.84 27.26 5.18
C SER A 46 -20.73 26.21 5.11
N VAL A 47 -21.07 24.93 4.87
CA VAL A 47 -20.10 23.84 4.71
C VAL A 47 -19.44 23.87 3.33
N HIS A 48 -20.04 24.52 2.33
CA HIS A 48 -19.46 24.67 0.99
C HIS A 48 -18.09 25.39 0.99
N TRP A 49 -17.86 26.26 1.97
CA TRP A 49 -16.57 26.95 2.14
C TRP A 49 -15.60 26.23 3.07
N LYS A 50 -16.05 25.17 3.74
CA LYS A 50 -15.22 24.36 4.62
C LYS A 50 -14.54 23.28 3.79
N LYS A 51 -13.21 23.42 3.59
CA LYS A 51 -12.40 22.45 2.85
C LYS A 51 -11.71 21.48 3.81
N GLU A 52 -12.50 20.72 4.56
CA GLU A 52 -11.93 19.65 5.39
C GLU A 52 -11.34 18.58 4.48
N GLN A 53 -10.11 18.20 4.79
CA GLN A 53 -9.37 17.20 4.04
C GLN A 53 -9.04 16.02 4.94
N VAL A 54 -8.89 14.86 4.33
CA VAL A 54 -8.37 13.64 4.96
C VAL A 54 -7.34 13.02 4.02
N THR A 55 -6.30 12.42 4.58
CA THR A 55 -5.41 11.53 3.83
C THR A 55 -6.08 10.18 3.65
N ILE A 56 -6.10 9.71 2.41
CA ILE A 56 -6.59 8.38 2.02
C ILE A 56 -5.41 7.56 1.51
N LEU A 57 -5.22 6.37 2.08
CA LEU A 57 -4.28 5.37 1.57
C LEU A 57 -5.01 4.07 1.26
N ALA A 58 -5.08 3.74 -0.03
CA ALA A 58 -5.66 2.50 -0.52
C ALA A 58 -4.60 1.42 -0.68
N TYR A 59 -4.96 0.20 -0.32
CA TYR A 59 -4.10 -0.97 -0.48
C TYR A 59 -4.91 -2.24 -0.74
N VAL A 60 -4.27 -3.23 -1.34
CA VAL A 60 -4.87 -4.53 -1.63
C VAL A 60 -3.98 -5.60 -1.03
N LYS A 61 -4.54 -6.42 -0.14
CA LYS A 61 -3.84 -7.59 0.40
C LYS A 61 -4.26 -8.88 -0.30
N GLY A 62 -3.32 -9.82 -0.39
CA GLY A 62 -3.57 -11.20 -0.80
C GLY A 62 -2.78 -12.17 0.06
N THR A 63 -3.43 -13.28 0.43
CA THR A 63 -2.86 -14.35 1.27
C THR A 63 -2.97 -15.66 0.50
N ALA A 64 -2.06 -16.61 0.76
CA ALA A 64 -2.14 -17.93 0.13
C ALA A 64 -3.40 -18.71 0.58
N ASN A 65 -3.86 -18.48 1.82
CA ASN A 65 -5.00 -19.18 2.42
C ASN A 65 -6.33 -18.81 1.75
N ASP A 66 -6.47 -17.57 1.26
CA ASP A 66 -7.71 -17.06 0.66
C ASP A 66 -7.80 -17.31 -0.85
N LYS A 67 -7.05 -18.29 -1.38
CA LYS A 67 -6.95 -18.57 -2.83
C LYS A 67 -6.60 -17.31 -3.64
N LEU A 68 -5.74 -16.44 -3.08
CA LEU A 68 -5.29 -15.19 -3.70
C LEU A 68 -6.40 -14.17 -4.00
N LYS A 69 -7.56 -14.25 -3.32
CA LYS A 69 -8.60 -13.22 -3.48
C LYS A 69 -8.07 -11.87 -2.98
N PRO A 70 -8.00 -10.84 -3.83
CA PRO A 70 -7.57 -9.51 -3.40
C PRO A 70 -8.63 -8.90 -2.47
N ILE A 71 -8.21 -8.51 -1.26
CA ILE A 71 -9.06 -7.79 -0.30
C ILE A 71 -8.66 -6.32 -0.33
N PRO A 72 -9.54 -5.43 -0.84
CA PRO A 72 -9.28 -4.00 -0.83
C PRO A 72 -9.45 -3.46 0.59
N MET A 73 -8.54 -2.59 0.99
CA MET A 73 -8.56 -1.93 2.29
C MET A 73 -8.13 -0.47 2.15
N CYS A 74 -8.51 0.35 3.12
CA CYS A 74 -8.25 1.78 3.11
C CYS A 74 -7.94 2.28 4.52
N VAL A 75 -6.88 3.08 4.65
CA VAL A 75 -6.62 3.89 5.84
C VAL A 75 -7.11 5.31 5.57
N ILE A 76 -7.87 5.87 6.51
CA ILE A 76 -8.34 7.26 6.46
C ILE A 76 -7.78 7.97 7.70
N SER A 77 -7.17 9.13 7.51
CA SER A 77 -6.55 9.93 8.56
C SER A 77 -6.85 11.41 8.37
N ASP A 78 -7.03 12.15 9.46
CA ASP A 78 -7.10 13.62 9.46
C ASP A 78 -5.72 14.28 9.39
N HIS A 79 -4.64 13.49 9.51
CA HIS A 79 -3.27 13.97 9.37
C HIS A 79 -2.87 14.14 7.89
N LEU A 80 -2.67 15.39 7.45
CA LEU A 80 -2.50 15.76 6.03
C LEU A 80 -1.05 15.76 5.52
N VAL A 81 -0.08 15.48 6.38
CA VAL A 81 1.34 15.53 6.02
C VAL A 81 1.80 14.14 5.60
N HIS A 82 2.27 14.00 4.36
CA HIS A 82 2.80 12.75 3.83
C HIS A 82 4.28 12.59 4.17
N ASP A 83 4.60 12.41 5.45
CA ASP A 83 5.97 12.14 5.91
C ASP A 83 6.20 10.65 6.19
N THR A 84 7.46 10.28 6.43
CA THR A 84 7.85 8.90 6.75
C THR A 84 7.12 8.37 7.99
N THR A 85 6.87 9.22 8.99
CA THR A 85 6.18 8.83 10.23
C THR A 85 4.74 8.40 9.93
N THR A 86 4.07 9.11 9.04
CA THR A 86 2.72 8.82 8.59
C THR A 86 2.66 7.48 7.87
N PHE A 87 3.57 7.23 6.92
CA PHE A 87 3.63 5.94 6.22
C PHE A 87 3.96 4.77 7.15
N TRP A 88 4.90 4.95 8.08
CA TRP A 88 5.20 3.94 9.09
C TRP A 88 3.99 3.63 9.98
N THR A 89 3.23 4.66 10.36
CA THR A 89 2.02 4.49 11.18
C THR A 89 0.94 3.74 10.40
N PHE A 90 0.73 4.09 9.14
CA PHE A 90 -0.22 3.38 8.28
C PHE A 90 0.20 1.92 8.08
N GLN A 91 1.46 1.67 7.75
CA GLN A 91 2.02 0.32 7.65
C GLN A 91 1.78 -0.49 8.94
N LYS A 92 2.04 0.10 10.10
CA LYS A 92 1.81 -0.55 11.39
C LYS A 92 0.37 -1.01 11.58
N VAL A 93 -0.61 -0.18 11.25
CA VAL A 93 -2.03 -0.55 11.37
C VAL A 93 -2.36 -1.71 10.42
N ILE A 94 -1.89 -1.60 9.17
CA ILE A 94 -2.10 -2.61 8.13
C ILE A 94 -1.53 -3.97 8.54
N ASP A 95 -0.28 -3.99 9.00
CA ASP A 95 0.42 -5.21 9.37
C ASP A 95 -0.21 -5.84 10.61
N GLN A 96 -0.62 -5.03 11.58
CA GLN A 96 -1.34 -5.53 12.75
C GLN A 96 -2.66 -6.19 12.39
N ASP A 97 -3.44 -5.60 11.50
CA ASP A 97 -4.72 -6.17 11.07
C ASP A 97 -4.51 -7.43 10.23
N LEU A 98 -3.49 -7.44 9.37
CA LEU A 98 -3.11 -8.61 8.59
C LEU A 98 -2.64 -9.78 9.47
N ILE A 99 -1.80 -9.53 10.48
CA ILE A 99 -1.28 -10.55 11.40
C ILE A 99 -2.40 -11.11 12.28
N LYS A 100 -3.37 -10.29 12.70
CA LYS A 100 -4.54 -10.75 13.47
C LYS A 100 -5.42 -11.69 12.66
N GLU A 101 -5.64 -11.39 11.37
CA GLU A 101 -6.49 -12.20 10.51
C GLU A 101 -5.83 -13.52 10.08
N VAL A 102 -4.52 -13.50 9.82
CA VAL A 102 -3.79 -14.67 9.32
C VAL A 102 -2.70 -15.04 10.32
N SER A 103 -3.05 -15.96 11.23
CA SER A 103 -2.30 -16.26 12.44
C SER A 103 -0.93 -16.97 12.26
N GLN A 104 -0.34 -16.94 11.05
CA GLN A 104 0.97 -17.56 10.75
C GLN A 104 1.77 -16.80 9.69
N ILE A 105 1.54 -15.49 9.50
CA ILE A 105 2.35 -14.70 8.56
C ILE A 105 3.78 -14.59 9.06
N LYS A 106 4.72 -14.97 8.20
CA LYS A 106 6.17 -14.91 8.40
C LYS A 106 6.86 -13.95 7.45
N TYR A 107 6.20 -13.65 6.31
CA TYR A 107 6.80 -12.83 5.26
C TYR A 107 5.77 -11.94 4.56
N ILE A 108 6.11 -10.66 4.36
CA ILE A 108 5.28 -9.71 3.61
C ILE A 108 6.06 -9.17 2.41
N LYS A 109 5.43 -9.19 1.24
CA LYS A 109 5.96 -8.59 0.00
C LYS A 109 5.16 -7.33 -0.33
N TYR A 110 5.77 -6.18 -0.17
CA TYR A 110 5.16 -4.91 -0.55
C TYR A 110 5.43 -4.61 -2.03
N PHE A 111 4.40 -4.12 -2.71
CA PHE A 111 4.49 -3.57 -4.06
C PHE A 111 3.92 -2.15 -4.01
N SER A 112 4.65 -1.16 -4.51
CA SER A 112 4.15 0.21 -4.60
C SER A 112 4.57 0.86 -5.91
N ASP A 113 4.03 2.05 -6.19
CA ASP A 113 4.65 2.93 -7.16
C ASP A 113 6.06 3.34 -6.70
N GLY A 114 6.89 3.76 -7.65
CA GLY A 114 8.26 4.19 -7.40
C GLY A 114 8.39 5.61 -6.83
N SER A 115 7.33 6.18 -6.24
CA SER A 115 7.32 7.59 -5.83
C SER A 115 8.32 7.85 -4.70
N SER A 116 9.31 8.71 -4.96
CA SER A 116 10.34 9.07 -3.97
C SER A 116 9.80 9.94 -2.84
N ALA A 117 8.72 10.68 -3.11
CA ALA A 117 8.05 11.51 -2.10
C ALA A 117 7.43 10.67 -0.99
N GLN A 118 6.99 9.44 -1.30
CA GLN A 118 6.28 8.60 -0.35
C GLN A 118 7.06 7.35 0.02
N TYR A 119 7.37 6.48 -0.94
CA TYR A 119 7.85 5.12 -0.68
C TYR A 119 9.35 4.96 -0.97
N LYS A 120 9.84 5.51 -2.08
CA LYS A 120 11.22 5.33 -2.55
C LYS A 120 12.19 6.35 -1.94
N ASN A 121 12.40 6.28 -0.63
CA ASN A 121 13.35 7.13 0.10
C ASN A 121 14.15 6.34 1.16
N PHE A 122 15.25 6.92 1.64
CA PHE A 122 16.15 6.26 2.59
C PHE A 122 15.50 5.99 3.95
N LYS A 123 14.54 6.82 4.37
CA LYS A 123 13.88 6.67 5.67
C LYS A 123 13.00 5.42 5.68
N ASN A 124 12.24 5.18 4.60
CA ASN A 124 11.49 3.93 4.47
C ASN A 124 12.40 2.72 4.28
N PHE A 125 13.56 2.88 3.67
CA PHE A 125 14.54 1.80 3.61
C PHE A 125 15.01 1.41 5.03
N ILE A 126 15.25 2.39 5.90
CA ILE A 126 15.55 2.14 7.32
C ILE A 126 14.37 1.43 8.01
N ASN A 127 13.13 1.85 7.75
CA ASN A 127 11.94 1.17 8.29
C ASN A 127 11.88 -0.29 7.83
N LEU A 128 12.17 -0.57 6.56
CA LEU A 128 12.23 -1.93 6.01
C LEU A 128 13.31 -2.78 6.69
N CYS A 129 14.49 -2.22 6.97
CA CYS A 129 15.54 -2.91 7.70
C CYS A 129 15.14 -3.28 9.15
N HIS A 130 14.28 -2.48 9.77
CA HIS A 130 13.79 -2.72 11.15
C HIS A 130 12.43 -3.42 11.18
N HIS A 131 11.87 -3.77 10.03
CA HIS A 131 10.51 -4.28 9.91
C HIS A 131 10.26 -5.54 10.75
N GLU A 132 11.19 -6.49 10.74
CA GLU A 132 11.10 -7.72 11.55
C GLU A 132 11.11 -7.41 13.05
N LYS A 133 11.87 -6.40 13.47
CA LYS A 133 11.94 -5.97 14.87
C LYS A 133 10.66 -5.27 15.31
N ASP A 134 10.08 -4.43 14.44
CA ASP A 134 8.94 -3.58 14.77
C ASP A 134 7.59 -4.31 14.64
N HIS A 135 7.46 -5.22 13.67
CA HIS A 135 6.21 -5.91 13.34
C HIS A 135 6.27 -7.43 13.58
N GLY A 136 7.45 -7.99 13.89
CA GLY A 136 7.61 -9.43 14.11
C GLY A 136 7.62 -10.28 12.83
N VAL A 137 7.66 -9.63 11.65
CA VAL A 137 7.51 -10.27 10.34
C VAL A 137 8.57 -9.73 9.39
N LYS A 138 9.19 -10.60 8.59
CA LYS A 138 10.16 -10.18 7.58
C LYS A 138 9.46 -9.55 6.38
N ALA A 139 10.11 -8.57 5.75
CA ALA A 139 9.54 -7.89 4.61
C ALA A 139 10.55 -7.62 3.51
N GLU A 140 10.04 -7.54 2.28
CA GLU A 140 10.73 -6.96 1.12
C GLU A 140 9.81 -5.97 0.41
N TRP A 141 10.41 -5.01 -0.30
CA TRP A 141 9.67 -3.97 -1.00
C TRP A 141 10.08 -3.89 -2.46
N HIS A 142 9.10 -3.98 -3.35
CA HIS A 142 9.25 -3.93 -4.80
C HIS A 142 8.59 -2.67 -5.36
N PHE A 143 9.29 -1.98 -6.26
CA PHE A 143 8.78 -0.77 -6.90
C PHE A 143 8.34 -1.08 -8.33
N LEU A 144 7.07 -0.85 -8.61
CA LEU A 144 6.46 -0.96 -9.94
C LEU A 144 6.57 0.38 -10.67
N HIS A 145 6.77 0.33 -11.98
CA HIS A 145 6.79 1.51 -12.85
C HIS A 145 5.38 2.07 -13.16
N LEU A 146 4.39 1.84 -12.29
CA LEU A 146 3.03 2.32 -12.52
C LEU A 146 3.05 3.85 -12.65
N ALA A 147 2.77 4.32 -13.86
CA ALA A 147 2.56 5.73 -14.13
C ALA A 147 1.34 6.18 -13.32
N MET A 148 1.49 7.30 -12.62
CA MET A 148 0.48 7.93 -11.77
C MET A 148 -0.97 7.69 -12.23
N GLY A 149 -1.76 7.05 -11.38
CA GLY A 149 -3.14 7.46 -11.10
C GLY A 149 -4.28 7.07 -12.04
N LYS A 150 -4.15 6.13 -13.00
CA LYS A 150 -5.32 5.79 -13.87
C LYS A 150 -5.66 4.32 -14.10
N GLU A 151 -4.83 3.36 -13.70
CA GLU A 151 -5.09 1.95 -14.00
C GLU A 151 -4.99 1.09 -12.75
N LEU A 152 -5.96 1.23 -11.86
CA LEU A 152 -6.35 0.13 -10.97
C LEU A 152 -7.58 -0.52 -11.61
N VAL A 153 -7.37 -1.18 -12.75
CA VAL A 153 -8.34 -2.12 -13.30
C VAL A 153 -7.84 -3.52 -12.93
N MET A 154 -8.44 -4.11 -11.90
CA MET A 154 -8.40 -5.56 -11.75
C MET A 154 -9.49 -6.14 -12.67
N VAL A 155 -9.10 -6.68 -13.81
CA VAL A 155 -9.88 -7.72 -14.51
C VAL A 155 -9.27 -9.06 -14.16
#